data_AF-A0A4R4DLP3-F1
#
_entry.id   AF-A0A4R4DLP3-F1
#
_cell.length_a   1.000
_cell.length_b   1.000
_cell.length_c   1.000
_cell.angle_alpha   90.00
_cell.angle_beta   90.00
_cell.angle_gamma   90.00
#
_symmetry.space_group_name_H-M   'P 1'
#
loop_
_entity.id
_entity.type
_entity.pdbx_description
1 polymer ?
#
loop_
_entity_poly.entity_id
_entity_poly.type
_entity_poly.pdbx_seq_one_letter_code
_entity_poly.pdbx_strand_id
1 'polypeptide(L)'
;MLGLSLRGAWAAPAALAPGVLDGRTDVAAAYGTRRLLSAHGLGPAFDLIRGSDGATATVGFNAAGDPTLVGSGTLADWLGSGGAKVSRWYDQTGAGNHATQATVNNQPGLRLGSRIGMAPSIIFNGQFISDLTPGGGTNFKWLVIPDTLTGLSSTSLTLLAVTRSLAFNRQGGIVQLHQAARASNTPPVNLVRASSDQAVGLVGYGPSGVNWSQFGPSNRQMLMNPQAVAYACAAAAGAGTYVQHWDGANAPATGGPWSSVALAGGLIGAWQQNPTLLPAMGASSGFEGEIGAVVVLNQAIAPAAATALRGALTDDFGATPAFTPGIGSLLFMGDSITEGTGSTFGQTVPRRVEQLGLAVSPRLYAGGRFAGTLATNVRALWATYTALAVPGARNVLLFSAGTNDIAGGATAATVFGADDAAGTTPDTIRRVVASGRAQGWTMLVGTLVGRGYMSAAAQAERASLNALIRDGAATHGYAVVDYAAIPQLAANPVFGNPHYLADLVHPNDAGYALMAPVAQAAVNAAFAA
;
A
#
# COMPACT_ATOMS: atom_id res chain seq x y z
N MET A 1 -6.35 -53.27 40.19
CA MET A 1 -5.27 -53.40 39.20
C MET A 1 -5.92 -53.41 37.83
N LEU A 2 -5.75 -52.35 37.04
CA LEU A 2 -5.85 -52.31 35.56
C LEU A 2 -5.74 -50.84 35.17
N GLY A 3 -4.51 -50.40 34.90
CA GLY A 3 -4.22 -49.11 34.29
C GLY A 3 -4.47 -49.21 32.78
N LEU A 4 -5.26 -48.29 32.24
CA LEU A 4 -5.43 -48.13 30.80
C LEU A 4 -4.64 -46.89 30.36
N SER A 5 -3.51 -47.14 29.70
CA SER A 5 -2.67 -46.15 29.04
C SER A 5 -3.37 -45.61 27.79
N LEU A 6 -3.93 -44.39 27.86
CA LEU A 6 -4.26 -43.61 26.67
C LEU A 6 -3.05 -42.78 26.25
N ARG A 7 -2.06 -43.43 25.61
CA ARG A 7 -1.15 -42.72 24.70
C ARG A 7 -1.89 -42.56 23.37
N GLY A 8 -2.67 -41.48 23.26
CA GLY A 8 -3.09 -40.99 21.96
C GLY A 8 -1.83 -40.75 21.13
N ALA A 9 -1.75 -41.41 19.98
CA ALA A 9 -0.67 -41.22 19.03
C ALA A 9 -0.53 -39.72 18.74
N TRP A 10 0.65 -39.17 19.02
CA TRP A 10 1.01 -37.85 18.54
C TRP A 10 0.94 -37.91 17.02
N ALA A 11 -0.06 -37.26 16.43
CA ALA A 11 0.01 -36.93 15.02
C ALA A 11 1.32 -36.19 14.80
N ALA A 12 2.15 -36.66 13.87
CA ALA A 12 3.38 -35.95 13.52
C ALA A 12 3.01 -34.50 13.16
N PRO A 13 3.77 -33.50 13.62
CA PRO A 13 3.54 -32.13 13.18
C PRO A 13 3.54 -32.11 11.66
N ALA A 14 2.59 -31.41 11.05
CA ALA A 14 2.54 -31.23 9.61
C ALA A 14 3.94 -30.85 9.11
N ALA A 15 4.44 -31.56 8.09
CA ALA A 15 5.74 -31.28 7.50
C ALA A 15 5.80 -29.79 7.12
N LEU A 16 6.91 -29.13 7.44
CA LEU A 16 7.07 -27.72 7.14
C LEU A 16 6.96 -27.50 5.63
N ALA A 17 6.16 -26.52 5.21
CA ALA A 17 6.05 -26.17 3.79
C ALA A 17 7.45 -25.83 3.23
N PRO A 18 7.87 -26.39 2.08
CA PRO A 18 9.16 -26.06 1.46
C PRO A 18 9.29 -24.57 1.21
N GLY A 19 10.50 -24.03 1.37
CA GLY A 19 10.81 -22.64 1.08
C GLY A 19 10.89 -22.41 -0.43
N VAL A 20 10.33 -21.29 -0.91
CA VAL A 20 10.34 -20.91 -2.34
C VAL A 20 11.75 -20.76 -2.93
N LEU A 21 12.77 -20.56 -2.09
CA LEU A 21 14.18 -20.42 -2.48
C LEU A 21 14.99 -21.71 -2.23
N ASP A 22 14.36 -22.81 -1.84
CA ASP A 22 15.08 -24.07 -1.58
C ASP A 22 15.83 -24.57 -2.83
N GLY A 23 17.00 -25.16 -2.62
CA GLY A 23 17.88 -25.66 -3.68
C GLY A 23 18.67 -24.58 -4.43
N ARG A 24 18.42 -23.29 -4.16
CA ARG A 24 19.22 -22.19 -4.69
C ARG A 24 20.51 -22.00 -3.89
N THR A 25 21.64 -21.89 -4.58
CA THR A 25 22.95 -21.64 -3.97
C THR A 25 23.44 -20.20 -4.16
N ASP A 26 22.65 -19.38 -4.85
CA ASP A 26 23.01 -18.01 -5.24
C ASP A 26 22.29 -16.94 -4.42
N VAL A 27 21.56 -17.32 -3.37
CA VAL A 27 20.83 -16.38 -2.51
C VAL A 27 21.83 -15.72 -1.56
N ALA A 28 22.12 -14.44 -1.79
CA ALA A 28 23.03 -13.66 -0.96
C ALA A 28 22.35 -13.04 0.28
N ALA A 29 21.06 -12.69 0.14
CA ALA A 29 20.21 -12.25 1.24
C ALA A 29 18.74 -12.55 0.92
N ALA A 30 17.98 -12.95 1.93
CA ALA A 30 16.55 -13.20 1.80
C ALA A 30 15.81 -12.66 3.03
N TYR A 31 15.02 -11.61 2.83
CA TYR A 31 14.14 -11.03 3.84
C TYR A 31 12.70 -11.34 3.45
N GLY A 32 11.99 -12.10 4.27
CA GLY A 32 10.61 -12.49 4.00
C GLY A 32 9.73 -12.34 5.23
N THR A 33 8.49 -11.91 5.02
CA THR A 33 7.42 -12.00 6.02
C THR A 33 6.82 -13.40 6.09
N ARG A 34 7.06 -14.20 5.04
CA ARG A 34 6.93 -15.65 5.01
C ARG A 34 8.30 -16.32 5.03
N ARG A 35 8.30 -17.60 5.38
CA ARG A 35 9.51 -18.43 5.33
C ARG A 35 9.87 -18.78 3.88
N LEU A 36 10.95 -18.18 3.38
CA LEU A 36 11.45 -18.34 2.01
C LEU A 36 12.44 -19.50 1.86
N LEU A 37 13.11 -19.91 2.95
CA LEU A 37 14.11 -20.99 2.96
C LEU A 37 13.80 -22.00 4.07
N SER A 38 13.75 -23.29 3.73
CA SER A 38 13.54 -24.36 4.71
C SER A 38 14.69 -24.44 5.73
N ALA A 39 15.92 -24.13 5.30
CA ALA A 39 17.11 -24.12 6.15
C ALA A 39 17.02 -23.11 7.31
N HIS A 40 16.19 -22.07 7.18
CA HIS A 40 15.93 -21.10 8.25
C HIS A 40 15.09 -21.68 9.41
N GLY A 41 14.47 -22.86 9.21
CA GLY A 41 13.66 -23.51 10.24
C GLY A 41 12.45 -22.65 10.64
N LEU A 42 12.09 -22.66 11.92
CA LEU A 42 11.08 -21.76 12.50
C LEU A 42 11.73 -20.50 13.11
N GLY A 43 12.91 -20.14 12.59
CA GLY A 43 13.74 -19.05 13.09
C GLY A 43 13.05 -17.68 13.05
N PRO A 44 13.69 -16.66 13.61
CA PRO A 44 13.12 -15.33 13.69
C PRO A 44 12.89 -14.73 12.30
N ALA A 45 11.75 -14.07 12.12
CA ALA A 45 11.36 -13.28 10.96
C ALA A 45 11.69 -11.80 11.19
N PHE A 46 11.27 -11.22 12.31
CA PHE A 46 11.52 -9.81 12.64
C PHE A 46 11.45 -9.53 14.14
N ASP A 47 12.16 -8.50 14.58
CA ASP A 47 12.01 -7.90 15.91
C ASP A 47 11.05 -6.71 15.85
N LEU A 48 10.13 -6.67 16.79
CA LEU A 48 9.04 -5.69 16.86
C LEU A 48 9.17 -4.80 18.10
N ILE A 49 8.70 -3.56 17.95
CA ILE A 49 8.41 -2.62 19.05
C ILE A 49 6.93 -2.24 18.95
N ARG A 50 6.12 -2.67 19.92
CA ARG A 50 4.68 -2.42 19.95
C ARG A 50 4.38 -0.94 20.07
N GLY A 51 3.46 -0.44 19.26
CA GLY A 51 3.13 0.98 19.20
C GLY A 51 2.40 1.51 20.44
N SER A 52 1.66 0.66 21.16
CA SER A 52 0.83 1.08 22.30
C SER A 52 1.62 1.41 23.56
N ASP A 53 2.73 0.70 23.80
CA ASP A 53 3.48 0.79 25.06
C ASP A 53 4.99 0.58 24.92
N GLY A 54 5.50 0.39 23.69
CA GLY A 54 6.92 0.19 23.43
C GLY A 54 7.44 -1.21 23.77
N ALA A 55 6.58 -2.17 24.14
CA ALA A 55 7.01 -3.54 24.43
C ALA A 55 7.71 -4.17 23.21
N THR A 56 8.76 -4.96 23.45
CA THR A 56 9.51 -5.64 22.38
C THR A 56 9.15 -7.11 22.29
N ALA A 57 9.19 -7.66 21.07
CA ALA A 57 9.01 -9.09 20.84
C ALA A 57 9.74 -9.54 19.58
N THR A 58 10.20 -10.79 19.56
CA THR A 58 10.68 -11.44 18.35
C THR A 58 9.54 -12.29 17.77
N VAL A 59 9.34 -12.15 16.46
CA VAL A 59 8.41 -12.95 15.67
C VAL A 59 9.23 -13.95 14.89
N GLY A 60 8.84 -15.22 14.92
CA GLY A 60 9.40 -16.31 14.12
C GLY A 60 8.39 -16.82 13.11
N PHE A 61 8.59 -18.03 12.58
CA PHE A 61 7.65 -18.66 11.66
C PHE A 61 6.89 -19.81 12.34
N ASN A 62 5.64 -20.02 11.93
CA ASN A 62 4.90 -21.24 12.25
C ASN A 62 5.16 -22.32 11.19
N ALA A 63 4.56 -23.50 11.36
CA ALA A 63 4.74 -24.62 10.43
C ALA A 63 4.26 -24.35 8.99
N ALA A 64 3.30 -23.42 8.83
CA ALA A 64 2.81 -22.97 7.53
C ALA A 64 3.70 -21.89 6.87
N GLY A 65 4.78 -21.47 7.55
CA GLY A 65 5.67 -20.41 7.10
C GLY A 65 5.16 -18.99 7.37
N ASP A 66 4.07 -18.85 8.13
CA ASP A 66 3.50 -17.55 8.51
C ASP A 66 4.13 -17.00 9.79
N PRO A 67 4.20 -15.67 9.94
CA PRO A 67 4.82 -15.06 11.11
C PRO A 67 3.98 -15.30 12.37
N THR A 68 4.64 -15.72 13.44
CA THR A 68 4.05 -15.98 14.76
C THR A 68 4.97 -15.49 15.87
N LEU A 69 4.40 -15.09 17.01
CA LEU A 69 5.22 -14.74 18.17
C LEU A 69 6.06 -15.93 18.63
N VAL A 70 7.31 -15.66 18.99
CA VAL A 70 8.18 -16.63 19.67
C VAL A 70 7.84 -16.60 21.16
N GLY A 71 7.62 -17.78 21.76
CA GLY A 71 7.52 -17.92 23.23
C GLY A 71 6.12 -18.03 23.85
N SER A 72 5.03 -17.91 23.06
CA SER A 72 3.58 -18.14 23.36
C SER A 72 2.69 -16.93 23.05
N GLY A 73 1.41 -17.18 22.73
CA GLY A 73 0.42 -16.18 22.30
C GLY A 73 0.38 -15.96 20.77
N THR A 74 -0.65 -15.27 20.27
CA THR A 74 -0.72 -14.91 18.85
C THR A 74 -0.20 -13.50 18.61
N LEU A 75 0.37 -13.25 17.43
CA LEU A 75 0.76 -11.89 17.02
C LEU A 75 -0.44 -10.92 17.06
N ALA A 76 -1.66 -11.44 16.83
CA ALA A 76 -2.89 -10.66 16.92
C ALA A 76 -3.17 -10.19 18.34
N ASP A 77 -3.10 -11.08 19.32
CA ASP A 77 -3.33 -10.74 20.73
C ASP A 77 -2.29 -9.74 21.24
N TRP A 78 -1.04 -9.89 20.82
CA TRP A 78 0.03 -8.99 21.26
C TRP A 78 -0.08 -7.60 20.65
N LEU A 79 -0.47 -7.48 19.38
CA LEU A 79 -0.68 -6.18 18.72
C LEU A 79 -2.00 -5.50 19.12
N GLY A 80 -3.02 -6.29 19.46
CA GLY A 80 -4.38 -5.78 19.67
C GLY A 80 -4.92 -5.06 18.43
N SER A 81 -5.59 -3.93 18.64
CA SER A 81 -6.04 -3.04 17.55
C SER A 81 -4.93 -2.11 17.02
N GLY A 82 -3.72 -2.19 17.60
CA GLY A 82 -2.60 -1.34 17.26
C GLY A 82 -1.70 -1.90 16.16
N GLY A 83 -0.50 -1.33 16.05
CA GLY A 83 0.57 -1.83 15.18
C GLY A 83 1.89 -1.89 15.94
N ALA A 84 2.92 -2.38 15.26
CA ALA A 84 4.29 -2.38 15.75
C ALA A 84 5.24 -1.73 14.74
N LYS A 85 6.40 -1.32 15.22
CA LYS A 85 7.55 -0.96 14.41
C LYS A 85 8.44 -2.17 14.23
N VAL A 86 9.06 -2.31 13.06
CA VAL A 86 10.04 -3.36 12.77
C VAL A 86 11.44 -2.76 12.96
N SER A 87 12.14 -3.21 14.00
CA SER A 87 13.51 -2.76 14.28
C SER A 87 14.57 -3.60 13.56
N ARG A 88 14.23 -4.86 13.28
CA ARG A 88 15.07 -5.82 12.55
C ARG A 88 14.23 -6.73 11.67
N TRP A 89 14.70 -7.00 10.45
CA TRP A 89 14.20 -8.04 9.57
C TRP A 89 15.32 -9.06 9.33
N TYR A 90 15.10 -10.30 9.76
CA TYR A 90 16.11 -11.34 9.72
C TYR A 90 16.33 -11.85 8.29
N ASP A 91 17.61 -12.09 8.01
CA ASP A 91 18.08 -12.73 6.78
C ASP A 91 17.97 -14.25 6.96
N GLN A 92 17.22 -14.88 6.06
CA GLN A 92 16.89 -16.29 6.13
C GLN A 92 17.96 -17.22 5.53
N THR A 93 19.04 -16.66 4.97
CA THR A 93 20.12 -17.46 4.35
C THR A 93 21.05 -18.12 5.37
N GLY A 94 21.05 -17.66 6.62
CA GLY A 94 22.03 -18.04 7.64
C GLY A 94 23.34 -17.24 7.58
N ALA A 95 23.50 -16.30 6.64
CA ALA A 95 24.70 -15.47 6.52
C ALA A 95 24.77 -14.31 7.54
N GLY A 96 23.70 -14.09 8.32
CA GLY A 96 23.67 -13.07 9.37
C GLY A 96 23.48 -11.64 8.87
N ASN A 97 23.13 -11.42 7.59
CA ASN A 97 22.98 -10.10 7.00
C ASN A 97 21.64 -9.44 7.36
N HIS A 98 21.27 -9.42 8.64
CA HIS A 98 19.96 -8.93 9.09
C HIS A 98 19.79 -7.43 8.84
N ALA A 99 18.66 -7.04 8.24
CA ALA A 99 18.38 -5.64 7.98
C ALA A 99 17.88 -4.95 9.26
N THR A 100 18.39 -3.77 9.62
CA THR A 100 18.09 -3.12 10.92
C THR A 100 17.82 -1.64 10.81
N GLN A 101 17.10 -1.07 11.79
CA GLN A 101 16.90 0.36 11.92
C GLN A 101 16.93 0.78 13.39
N ALA A 102 18.03 1.41 13.80
CA ALA A 102 18.22 1.84 15.19
C ALA A 102 17.30 3.02 15.57
N THR A 103 17.01 3.91 14.63
CA THR A 103 16.18 5.09 14.90
C THR A 103 14.71 4.70 14.88
N VAL A 104 14.09 4.66 16.06
CA VAL A 104 12.69 4.30 16.30
C VAL A 104 11.70 5.07 15.42
N ASN A 105 12.01 6.31 15.04
CA ASN A 105 11.15 7.13 14.17
C ASN A 105 11.27 6.77 12.68
N ASN A 106 12.32 6.04 12.27
CA ASN A 106 12.56 5.59 10.90
C ASN A 106 12.20 4.11 10.70
N GLN A 107 11.81 3.39 11.76
CA GLN A 107 11.44 1.98 11.65
C GLN A 107 10.12 1.81 10.89
N PRO A 108 10.05 0.91 9.90
CA PRO A 108 8.81 0.62 9.17
C PRO A 108 7.77 -0.05 10.07
N GLY A 109 6.51 -0.03 9.65
CA GLY A 109 5.37 -0.50 10.43
C GLY A 109 4.93 -1.92 10.10
N LEU A 110 4.28 -2.58 11.04
CA LEU A 110 3.57 -3.84 10.87
C LEU A 110 2.18 -3.75 11.52
N ARG A 111 1.17 -4.26 10.81
CA ARG A 111 -0.23 -4.31 11.25
C ARG A 111 -0.89 -5.61 10.79
N LEU A 112 -1.86 -6.12 11.55
CA LEU A 112 -2.54 -7.39 11.23
C LEU A 112 -3.31 -7.38 9.90
N GLY A 113 -3.79 -6.20 9.48
CA GLY A 113 -4.49 -6.01 8.21
C GLY A 113 -3.56 -5.75 7.01
N SER A 114 -2.28 -5.47 7.23
CA SER A 114 -1.36 -5.17 6.13
C SER A 114 -0.88 -6.45 5.47
N ARG A 115 -1.41 -6.71 4.27
CA ARG A 115 -1.16 -7.92 3.50
C ARG A 115 -0.88 -7.63 2.03
N ILE A 116 -0.02 -8.46 1.46
CA ILE A 116 0.12 -8.68 0.01
C ILE A 116 -0.42 -10.08 -0.25
N GLY A 117 -1.51 -10.16 -1.00
CA GLY A 117 -2.25 -11.41 -1.13
C GLY A 117 -2.81 -11.85 0.22
N MET A 118 -2.50 -13.09 0.58
CA MET A 118 -2.87 -13.67 1.88
C MET A 118 -1.76 -13.48 2.94
N ALA A 119 -0.56 -13.09 2.54
CA ALA A 119 0.60 -12.98 3.42
C ALA A 119 0.68 -11.61 4.14
N PRO A 120 1.15 -11.56 5.40
CA PRO A 120 1.49 -10.31 6.06
C PRO A 120 2.53 -9.50 5.29
N SER A 121 2.60 -8.19 5.53
CA SER A 121 3.54 -7.30 4.87
C SER A 121 4.04 -6.20 5.81
N ILE A 122 5.21 -5.65 5.51
CA ILE A 122 5.80 -4.53 6.24
C ILE A 122 5.47 -3.24 5.50
N ILE A 123 4.94 -2.27 6.23
CA ILE A 123 4.52 -0.96 5.73
C ILE A 123 5.72 -0.03 5.74
N PHE A 124 6.10 0.44 4.55
CA PHE A 124 7.06 1.52 4.35
C PHE A 124 6.27 2.73 3.89
N ASN A 125 6.28 3.78 4.69
CA ASN A 125 5.64 5.03 4.34
C ASN A 125 6.72 6.11 4.22
N GLY A 126 6.86 6.63 3.01
CA GLY A 126 7.76 7.74 2.70
C GLY A 126 7.16 9.14 2.92
N GLN A 127 5.94 9.26 3.46
CA GLN A 127 5.25 10.53 3.50
C GLN A 127 5.45 11.32 4.80
N PHE A 128 5.37 12.64 4.64
CA PHE A 128 5.55 13.72 5.61
C PHE A 128 4.52 13.79 6.76
N ILE A 129 3.75 12.73 7.04
CA ILE A 129 2.65 12.77 8.01
C ILE A 129 2.66 11.52 8.89
N SER A 130 3.50 11.55 9.92
CA SER A 130 3.26 11.03 11.30
C SER A 130 2.53 9.69 11.45
N ASP A 131 3.20 8.59 11.09
CA ASP A 131 2.51 7.30 11.02
C ASP A 131 2.36 6.48 12.30
N LEU A 132 2.54 7.08 13.48
CA LEU A 132 2.14 6.46 14.76
C LEU A 132 1.58 7.46 15.80
N THR A 133 1.38 8.71 15.41
CA THR A 133 0.74 9.74 16.22
C THR A 133 -0.02 10.65 15.27
N PRO A 134 -1.31 10.94 15.49
CA PRO A 134 -2.00 11.99 14.76
C PRO A 134 -1.24 13.32 14.95
N GLY A 135 -0.58 13.85 13.91
CA GLY A 135 0.16 15.12 13.96
C GLY A 135 1.54 15.07 13.30
N GLY A 136 1.65 15.72 12.12
CA GLY A 136 2.68 15.58 11.07
C GLY A 136 4.17 15.61 11.46
N GLY A 137 4.97 14.90 10.65
CA GLY A 137 6.43 14.82 10.75
C GLY A 137 7.03 13.99 9.60
N THR A 138 8.25 14.34 9.18
CA THR A 138 8.85 14.04 7.87
C THR A 138 9.84 12.87 7.87
N ASN A 139 9.43 11.69 8.37
CA ASN A 139 10.36 10.58 8.59
C ASN A 139 10.08 9.41 7.64
N PHE A 140 10.91 9.26 6.60
CA PHE A 140 10.93 8.07 5.74
C PHE A 140 11.17 6.82 6.57
N LYS A 141 10.45 5.72 6.26
CA LYS A 141 10.71 4.42 6.90
C LYS A 141 11.59 3.55 6.05
N TRP A 142 12.57 2.91 6.68
CA TRP A 142 13.56 2.09 5.97
C TRP A 142 14.37 1.21 6.92
N LEU A 143 15.05 0.20 6.35
CA LEU A 143 16.00 -0.67 7.04
C LEU A 143 17.37 -0.62 6.35
N VAL A 144 18.45 -0.66 7.13
CA VAL A 144 19.84 -0.80 6.67
C VAL A 144 20.12 -2.28 6.41
N ILE A 145 20.55 -2.64 5.20
CA ILE A 145 21.22 -3.92 4.93
C ILE A 145 22.70 -3.75 5.31
N PRO A 146 23.28 -4.62 6.16
CA PRO A 146 24.62 -4.43 6.69
C PRO A 146 25.70 -4.61 5.63
N ASP A 147 26.82 -3.91 5.79
CA ASP A 147 27.99 -4.01 4.90
C ASP A 147 28.68 -5.38 4.94
N THR A 148 28.25 -6.29 5.82
CA THR A 148 28.67 -7.70 5.81
C THR A 148 28.11 -8.46 4.62
N LEU A 149 27.03 -7.97 3.99
CA LEU A 149 26.58 -8.45 2.70
C LEU A 149 27.62 -8.03 1.66
N THR A 150 28.55 -8.93 1.34
CA THR A 150 29.69 -8.71 0.45
C THR A 150 29.79 -9.84 -0.57
N GLY A 151 30.83 -9.81 -1.43
CA GLY A 151 31.01 -10.83 -2.47
C GLY A 151 29.95 -10.79 -3.55
N LEU A 152 29.18 -9.70 -3.59
CA LEU A 152 28.17 -9.47 -4.61
C LEU A 152 28.85 -9.17 -5.94
N SER A 153 28.36 -9.84 -6.97
CA SER A 153 28.79 -9.64 -8.34
C SER A 153 28.50 -8.21 -8.76
N SER A 154 29.55 -7.50 -9.17
CA SER A 154 29.48 -6.16 -9.73
C SER A 154 29.00 -6.15 -11.18
N THR A 155 28.72 -7.31 -11.74
CA THR A 155 28.45 -7.51 -13.16
C THR A 155 27.13 -8.24 -13.39
N SER A 156 26.65 -9.04 -12.44
CA SER A 156 25.49 -9.90 -12.66
C SER A 156 24.74 -10.16 -11.35
N LEU A 157 23.51 -9.68 -11.23
CA LEU A 157 22.71 -9.77 -10.01
C LEU A 157 21.22 -9.84 -10.35
N THR A 158 20.42 -10.46 -9.49
CA THR A 158 18.96 -10.31 -9.53
C THR A 158 18.45 -9.75 -8.21
N LEU A 159 17.64 -8.69 -8.29
CA LEU A 159 16.87 -8.16 -7.18
C LEU A 159 15.41 -8.54 -7.39
N LEU A 160 14.81 -9.17 -6.39
CA LEU A 160 13.37 -9.46 -6.36
C LEU A 160 12.73 -8.80 -5.14
N ALA A 161 11.50 -8.35 -5.32
CA ALA A 161 10.68 -7.89 -4.21
C ALA A 161 9.21 -8.27 -4.42
N VAL A 162 8.58 -8.82 -3.39
CA VAL A 162 7.13 -8.94 -3.31
C VAL A 162 6.62 -7.66 -2.69
N THR A 163 5.89 -6.85 -3.44
CA THR A 163 5.54 -5.49 -3.02
C THR A 163 4.17 -5.06 -3.51
N ARG A 164 3.63 -4.05 -2.85
CA ARG A 164 2.45 -3.33 -3.26
C ARG A 164 2.68 -1.86 -3.04
N SER A 165 2.56 -1.04 -4.08
CA SER A 165 2.69 0.41 -3.91
C SER A 165 1.38 0.99 -3.42
N LEU A 166 1.50 2.01 -2.57
CA LEU A 166 0.38 2.69 -1.95
C LEU A 166 0.32 4.18 -2.29
N ALA A 167 1.19 4.67 -3.17
CA ALA A 167 1.20 6.06 -3.59
C ALA A 167 1.14 6.22 -5.11
N PHE A 168 0.41 7.23 -5.55
CA PHE A 168 0.44 7.73 -6.92
C PHE A 168 1.63 8.71 -7.05
N ASN A 169 2.49 8.51 -8.04
CA ASN A 169 3.56 9.44 -8.43
C ASN A 169 4.71 9.71 -7.46
N ARG A 170 4.95 8.86 -6.46
CA ARG A 170 6.17 8.94 -5.64
C ARG A 170 7.11 7.81 -5.97
N GLN A 171 8.29 8.15 -6.52
CA GLN A 171 9.36 7.18 -6.69
C GLN A 171 10.13 7.04 -5.38
N GLY A 172 10.27 5.80 -4.93
CA GLY A 172 11.10 5.41 -3.80
C GLY A 172 11.76 4.07 -4.07
N GLY A 173 12.94 3.86 -3.48
CA GLY A 173 13.67 2.60 -3.57
C GLY A 173 13.00 1.50 -2.76
N ILE A 174 12.61 0.40 -3.41
CA ILE A 174 12.12 -0.81 -2.73
C ILE A 174 13.30 -1.49 -2.05
N VAL A 175 14.36 -1.75 -2.82
CA VAL A 175 15.65 -2.21 -2.31
C VAL A 175 16.75 -1.49 -3.09
N GLN A 176 17.72 -0.99 -2.36
CA GLN A 176 18.91 -0.36 -2.87
C GLN A 176 20.13 -1.13 -2.38
N LEU A 177 21.11 -1.42 -3.24
CA LEU A 177 22.43 -1.93 -2.84
C LEU A 177 23.49 -0.88 -3.08
N HIS A 178 24.41 -0.75 -2.12
CA HIS A 178 25.45 0.27 -2.15
C HIS A 178 26.73 -0.28 -2.77
N GLN A 179 27.58 0.63 -3.20
CA GLN A 179 28.94 0.27 -3.59
C GLN A 179 29.80 0.14 -2.34
N ALA A 180 30.63 -0.90 -2.29
CA ALA A 180 31.51 -1.17 -1.16
C ALA A 180 32.46 -0.01 -0.86
N ALA A 181 32.95 0.69 -1.89
CA ALA A 181 33.85 1.83 -1.73
C ALA A 181 33.15 3.12 -1.26
N ARG A 182 31.82 3.18 -1.31
CA ARG A 182 30.98 4.36 -0.95
C ARG A 182 31.50 5.69 -1.53
N ALA A 183 32.15 5.70 -2.70
CA ALA A 183 32.71 6.91 -3.29
C ALA A 183 31.61 7.92 -3.66
N SER A 184 31.89 9.23 -3.46
CA SER A 184 30.97 10.29 -3.88
C SER A 184 30.73 10.21 -5.40
N ASN A 185 29.47 10.35 -5.83
CA ASN A 185 29.02 10.40 -7.23
C ASN A 185 28.97 9.07 -8.02
N THR A 186 29.10 7.90 -7.38
CA THR A 186 28.92 6.61 -8.09
C THR A 186 27.56 6.00 -7.75
N PRO A 187 26.69 5.70 -8.74
CA PRO A 187 25.29 5.41 -8.46
C PRO A 187 25.08 4.04 -7.80
N PRO A 188 24.22 3.95 -6.78
CA PRO A 188 23.80 2.68 -6.21
C PRO A 188 22.89 1.91 -7.16
N VAL A 189 22.74 0.62 -6.89
CA VAL A 189 21.77 -0.27 -7.55
C VAL A 189 20.43 -0.08 -6.89
N ASN A 190 19.35 0.16 -7.64
CA ASN A 190 18.05 0.33 -7.02
C ASN A 190 16.99 -0.42 -7.79
N LEU A 191 16.21 -1.25 -7.10
CA LEU A 191 14.89 -1.64 -7.55
C LEU A 191 13.91 -0.55 -7.10
N VAL A 192 13.35 0.20 -8.03
CA VAL A 192 12.46 1.35 -7.80
C VAL A 192 11.16 1.18 -8.56
N ARG A 193 10.10 1.83 -8.10
CA ARG A 193 8.89 2.01 -8.91
C ARG A 193 9.02 3.26 -9.78
N ALA A 194 8.90 3.14 -11.10
CA ALA A 194 8.80 4.28 -12.01
C ALA A 194 7.42 4.94 -11.91
N SER A 195 7.34 6.25 -12.16
CA SER A 195 6.09 7.05 -12.06
C SER A 195 5.05 6.64 -13.11
N SER A 196 3.76 6.85 -12.77
CA SER A 196 2.54 6.71 -13.60
C SER A 196 2.42 5.42 -14.42
N ASP A 197 1.56 4.48 -14.02
CA ASP A 197 1.17 3.27 -14.79
C ASP A 197 2.31 2.43 -15.42
N GLN A 198 3.57 2.68 -15.05
CA GLN A 198 4.76 2.04 -15.60
C GLN A 198 5.37 1.04 -14.61
N ALA A 199 6.06 0.05 -15.16
CA ALA A 199 6.68 -1.06 -14.47
C ALA A 199 7.68 -0.64 -13.37
N VAL A 200 7.89 -1.54 -12.40
CA VAL A 200 9.04 -1.45 -11.47
C VAL A 200 10.33 -1.74 -12.23
N GLY A 201 11.37 -0.98 -11.92
CA GLY A 201 12.64 -1.03 -12.63
C GLY A 201 13.90 -0.98 -11.78
N LEU A 202 14.98 -1.55 -12.31
CA LEU A 202 16.36 -1.27 -11.90
C LEU A 202 16.77 0.12 -12.38
N VAL A 203 17.22 1.01 -11.50
CA VAL A 203 17.79 2.31 -11.89
C VAL A 203 19.24 2.40 -11.39
N GLY A 204 20.17 2.32 -12.34
CA GLY A 204 21.49 2.97 -12.28
C GLY A 204 21.40 4.32 -13.00
N TYR A 205 22.02 5.37 -12.48
CA TYR A 205 21.75 6.74 -12.94
C TYR A 205 22.22 7.05 -14.37
N GLY A 206 21.39 7.79 -15.12
CA GLY A 206 21.70 8.64 -16.28
C GLY A 206 20.82 8.36 -17.50
N PRO A 207 20.05 9.32 -18.09
CA PRO A 207 20.23 10.77 -18.07
C PRO A 207 19.00 11.59 -17.59
N SER A 208 19.23 12.90 -17.49
CA SER A 208 18.39 14.03 -17.09
C SER A 208 17.06 14.26 -17.84
N GLY A 209 16.38 13.21 -18.30
CA GLY A 209 15.17 13.31 -19.14
C GLY A 209 13.85 12.90 -18.50
N VAL A 210 13.85 12.27 -17.32
CA VAL A 210 12.60 11.96 -16.62
C VAL A 210 12.13 13.25 -15.95
N ASN A 211 11.00 13.80 -16.38
CA ASN A 211 10.43 15.01 -15.78
C ASN A 211 9.82 14.64 -14.43
N TRP A 212 10.60 14.77 -13.36
CA TRP A 212 10.28 14.36 -11.98
C TRP A 212 9.24 15.26 -11.26
N SER A 213 8.50 16.11 -11.99
CA SER A 213 7.88 17.32 -11.44
C SER A 213 6.43 17.59 -11.86
N GLN A 214 5.67 16.57 -12.28
CA GLN A 214 4.25 16.77 -12.56
C GLN A 214 3.41 16.01 -11.54
N PHE A 215 2.36 16.67 -11.03
CA PHE A 215 1.43 16.29 -9.96
C PHE A 215 1.84 16.78 -8.55
N GLY A 216 1.04 17.72 -8.04
CA GLY A 216 1.36 18.65 -6.95
C GLY A 216 1.50 18.05 -5.54
N PRO A 217 1.83 18.89 -4.54
CA PRO A 217 2.53 18.50 -3.30
C PRO A 217 1.71 17.80 -2.22
N SER A 218 0.44 17.49 -2.47
CA SER A 218 -0.47 16.97 -1.45
C SER A 218 -1.45 16.03 -2.11
N ASN A 219 -1.50 14.80 -1.62
CA ASN A 219 -2.69 14.00 -1.35
C ASN A 219 -2.27 12.53 -1.22
N ARG A 220 -2.85 11.78 -0.27
CA ARG A 220 -2.78 10.31 -0.25
C ARG A 220 -3.59 9.71 -1.41
N GLN A 221 -3.29 10.12 -2.64
CA GLN A 221 -3.87 9.53 -3.85
C GLN A 221 -3.12 8.24 -4.14
N MET A 222 -3.84 7.12 -4.27
CA MET A 222 -3.25 5.77 -4.26
C MET A 222 -3.73 5.02 -5.49
N LEU A 223 -2.83 4.55 -6.34
CA LEU A 223 -3.10 3.36 -7.14
C LEU A 223 -2.83 2.17 -6.21
N MET A 224 -3.86 1.41 -5.83
CA MET A 224 -3.73 0.34 -4.83
C MET A 224 -3.51 -1.05 -5.44
N ASN A 225 -3.43 -1.20 -6.77
CA ASN A 225 -3.09 -2.48 -7.38
C ASN A 225 -2.38 -2.32 -8.75
N PRO A 226 -1.52 -3.28 -9.14
CA PRO A 226 -1.47 -4.66 -8.63
C PRO A 226 -0.41 -4.89 -7.54
N GLN A 227 -0.78 -5.67 -6.51
CA GLN A 227 0.11 -6.57 -5.79
C GLN A 227 0.99 -7.25 -6.83
N ALA A 228 2.29 -7.11 -6.70
CA ALA A 228 3.17 -7.72 -7.68
C ALA A 228 4.45 -8.21 -7.07
N VAL A 229 4.98 -9.20 -7.77
CA VAL A 229 6.35 -9.62 -7.61
C VAL A 229 7.17 -8.84 -8.63
N ALA A 230 7.78 -7.75 -8.17
CA ALA A 230 8.80 -7.06 -8.93
C ALA A 230 10.04 -7.94 -9.02
N TYR A 231 10.64 -7.99 -10.21
CA TYR A 231 12.04 -8.31 -10.31
C TYR A 231 12.74 -7.45 -11.33
N ALA A 232 14.04 -7.36 -11.12
CA ALA A 232 14.93 -6.82 -12.10
C ALA A 232 16.26 -7.56 -12.03
N CYS A 233 16.75 -8.02 -13.18
CA CYS A 233 18.02 -8.69 -13.31
C CYS A 233 19.00 -7.82 -14.10
N ALA A 234 20.20 -7.63 -13.55
CA ALA A 234 21.33 -7.06 -14.27
C ALA A 234 22.17 -8.21 -14.83
N ALA A 235 22.38 -8.24 -16.15
CA ALA A 235 23.33 -9.14 -16.79
C ALA A 235 24.71 -8.44 -16.93
N ALA A 236 25.75 -9.25 -17.20
CA ALA A 236 27.18 -8.92 -17.18
C ALA A 236 27.56 -7.44 -17.47
N ALA A 237 28.44 -6.87 -16.64
CA ALA A 237 29.12 -5.61 -16.89
C ALA A 237 29.75 -5.60 -18.30
N GLY A 238 29.50 -4.51 -19.03
CA GLY A 238 29.88 -4.34 -20.43
C GLY A 238 28.74 -4.52 -21.43
N ALA A 239 27.61 -5.15 -21.04
CA ALA A 239 26.44 -5.31 -21.92
C ALA A 239 25.46 -4.11 -21.89
N GLY A 240 25.58 -3.21 -20.90
CA GLY A 240 24.73 -2.02 -20.79
C GLY A 240 23.23 -2.30 -20.69
N THR A 241 22.83 -3.50 -20.26
CA THR A 241 21.43 -3.95 -20.29
C THR A 241 21.05 -4.69 -19.00
N TYR A 242 20.03 -4.19 -18.32
CA TYR A 242 19.27 -4.95 -17.34
C TYR A 242 17.90 -5.30 -17.93
N VAL A 243 17.27 -6.37 -17.45
CA VAL A 243 15.91 -6.74 -17.81
C VAL A 243 15.01 -6.57 -16.58
N GLN A 244 13.92 -5.83 -16.77
CA GLN A 244 12.95 -5.54 -15.73
C GLN A 244 11.63 -6.19 -16.08
N HIS A 245 10.94 -6.75 -15.09
CA HIS A 245 9.57 -7.17 -15.31
C HIS A 245 8.73 -6.97 -14.05
N TRP A 246 7.45 -6.73 -14.29
CA TRP A 246 6.41 -6.57 -13.29
C TRP A 246 5.18 -7.39 -13.68
N ASP A 247 4.35 -7.77 -12.71
CA ASP A 247 3.08 -8.45 -13.02
C ASP A 247 2.12 -7.46 -13.70
N GLY A 248 1.79 -7.71 -14.97
CA GLY A 248 0.89 -6.87 -15.77
C GLY A 248 1.56 -5.93 -16.78
N ALA A 249 2.90 -5.87 -16.84
CA ALA A 249 3.63 -5.17 -17.89
C ALA A 249 4.86 -5.99 -18.33
N ASN A 250 4.78 -6.55 -19.54
CA ASN A 250 5.87 -7.34 -20.16
C ASN A 250 6.88 -6.46 -20.90
N ALA A 251 7.10 -5.22 -20.48
CA ALA A 251 8.03 -4.33 -21.18
C ALA A 251 9.44 -4.46 -20.56
N PRO A 252 10.39 -5.16 -21.21
CA PRO A 252 11.79 -5.08 -20.82
C PRO A 252 12.27 -3.64 -21.04
N ALA A 253 12.50 -2.90 -19.96
CA ALA A 253 13.19 -1.62 -20.06
C ALA A 253 14.70 -1.88 -19.95
N THR A 254 15.44 -1.45 -20.96
CA THR A 254 16.89 -1.30 -20.93
C THR A 254 17.24 0.07 -20.36
N GLY A 255 18.16 0.16 -19.41
CA GLY A 255 18.73 1.46 -19.06
C GLY A 255 20.23 1.43 -18.85
N GLY A 256 20.75 2.59 -18.46
CA GLY A 256 22.15 2.98 -18.61
C GLY A 256 23.19 2.08 -17.92
N PRO A 257 24.47 2.22 -18.31
CA PRO A 257 25.54 1.36 -17.87
C PRO A 257 25.71 1.34 -16.35
N TRP A 258 25.86 0.14 -15.82
CA TRP A 258 26.20 -0.09 -14.43
C TRP A 258 27.72 -0.21 -14.30
N SER A 259 28.32 0.54 -13.38
CA SER A 259 29.77 0.49 -13.14
C SER A 259 30.16 -0.87 -12.56
N SER A 260 31.30 -1.44 -12.98
CA SER A 260 31.86 -2.72 -12.50
C SER A 260 32.37 -2.69 -11.05
N VAL A 261 31.71 -1.95 -10.17
CA VAL A 261 32.14 -1.70 -8.78
C VAL A 261 31.51 -2.73 -7.85
N ALA A 262 32.31 -3.29 -6.94
CA ALA A 262 31.85 -4.23 -5.93
C ALA A 262 30.71 -3.63 -5.09
N LEU A 263 29.68 -4.42 -4.85
CA LEU A 263 28.54 -4.01 -4.04
C LEU A 263 28.65 -4.56 -2.63
N ALA A 264 28.17 -3.78 -1.67
CA ALA A 264 28.00 -4.22 -0.30
C ALA A 264 26.88 -3.45 0.39
N GLY A 265 26.17 -4.11 1.31
CA GLY A 265 25.11 -3.49 2.10
C GLY A 265 24.02 -2.83 1.25
N GLY A 266 23.22 -1.96 1.88
CA GLY A 266 22.12 -1.30 1.19
C GLY A 266 21.00 -0.78 2.07
N LEU A 267 19.86 -0.50 1.45
CA LEU A 267 18.63 -0.03 2.09
C LEU A 267 17.42 -0.83 1.59
N ILE A 268 16.45 -1.05 2.46
CA ILE A 268 15.10 -1.49 2.10
C ILE A 268 14.12 -0.37 2.41
N GLY A 269 13.27 -0.03 1.43
CA GLY A 269 12.21 0.98 1.56
C GLY A 269 12.67 2.44 1.47
N ALA A 270 13.92 2.67 1.09
CA ALA A 270 14.47 4.00 0.87
C ALA A 270 15.49 4.02 -0.27
N TRP A 271 15.73 5.21 -0.78
CA TRP A 271 16.84 5.53 -1.66
C TRP A 271 17.69 6.65 -1.06
N GLN A 272 19.01 6.50 -1.14
CA GLN A 272 19.97 7.53 -0.77
C GLN A 272 20.93 7.81 -1.92
N GLN A 273 21.08 9.09 -2.27
CA GLN A 273 21.98 9.51 -3.36
C GLN A 273 23.45 9.46 -2.97
N ASN A 274 23.78 9.85 -1.74
CA ASN A 274 25.16 9.92 -1.27
C ASN A 274 25.42 8.87 -0.17
N PRO A 275 26.03 7.71 -0.49
CA PRO A 275 26.19 6.60 0.44
C PRO A 275 27.22 6.88 1.57
N THR A 276 28.02 7.94 1.46
CA THR A 276 28.95 8.38 2.54
C THR A 276 28.22 8.92 3.78
N LEU A 277 26.94 9.27 3.64
CA LEU A 277 26.14 9.87 4.71
C LEU A 277 25.34 8.85 5.53
N LEU A 278 25.51 7.54 5.29
CA LEU A 278 24.96 6.53 6.20
C LEU A 278 25.83 6.42 7.46
N PRO A 279 25.27 6.44 8.68
CA PRO A 279 23.84 6.47 9.04
C PRO A 279 23.30 7.89 9.36
N ALA A 280 24.10 8.94 9.12
CA ALA A 280 23.95 10.27 9.71
C ALA A 280 22.98 11.24 9.00
N MET A 281 22.53 10.98 7.76
CA MET A 281 21.53 11.81 7.08
C MET A 281 20.46 10.95 6.39
N GLY A 282 19.20 11.41 6.48
CA GLY A 282 18.02 10.68 6.05
C GLY A 282 18.01 10.27 4.57
N ALA A 283 17.20 9.25 4.27
CA ALA A 283 16.92 8.84 2.90
C ALA A 283 16.54 10.06 2.03
N SER A 284 17.05 10.09 0.81
CA SER A 284 16.74 11.15 -0.16
C SER A 284 15.32 10.99 -0.73
N SER A 285 14.78 9.78 -0.72
CA SER A 285 13.35 9.47 -0.90
C SER A 285 12.98 8.14 -0.24
N GLY A 286 11.72 7.97 0.15
CA GLY A 286 11.20 6.74 0.76
C GLY A 286 10.19 6.04 -0.14
N PHE A 287 10.20 4.70 -0.11
CA PHE A 287 9.14 3.91 -0.70
C PHE A 287 7.83 4.11 0.07
N GLU A 288 6.74 4.25 -0.66
CA GLU A 288 5.37 4.35 -0.11
C GLU A 288 4.58 3.11 -0.56
N GLY A 289 4.49 2.14 0.32
CA GLY A 289 3.92 0.84 0.02
C GLY A 289 4.12 -0.20 1.11
N GLU A 290 3.81 -1.43 0.74
CA GLU A 290 4.06 -2.63 1.53
C GLU A 290 5.11 -3.49 0.84
N ILE A 291 5.98 -4.13 1.62
CA ILE A 291 6.96 -5.10 1.14
C ILE A 291 6.76 -6.40 1.94
N GLY A 292 6.51 -7.48 1.21
CA GLY A 292 6.35 -8.83 1.77
C GLY A 292 7.66 -9.62 1.75
N ALA A 293 8.50 -9.39 0.73
CA ALA A 293 9.84 -9.97 0.64
C ALA A 293 10.80 -9.11 -0.18
N VAL A 294 12.10 -9.26 0.11
CA VAL A 294 13.24 -8.78 -0.67
C VAL A 294 14.24 -9.92 -0.80
N VAL A 295 14.65 -10.25 -2.02
CA VAL A 295 15.64 -11.30 -2.30
C VAL A 295 16.76 -10.73 -3.16
N VAL A 296 17.99 -11.00 -2.75
CA VAL A 296 19.21 -10.66 -3.50
C VAL A 296 19.84 -11.95 -3.99
N LEU A 297 19.87 -12.16 -5.31
CA LEU A 297 20.57 -13.28 -5.93
C LEU A 297 21.89 -12.79 -6.51
N ASN A 298 22.99 -13.45 -6.17
CA ASN A 298 24.36 -13.10 -6.56
C ASN A 298 24.70 -13.42 -8.04
N GLN A 299 23.68 -13.55 -8.88
CA GLN A 299 23.80 -13.80 -10.31
C GLN A 299 22.55 -13.33 -11.04
N ALA A 300 22.68 -13.07 -12.33
CA ALA A 300 21.54 -13.02 -13.23
C ALA A 300 20.97 -14.42 -13.39
N ILE A 301 19.64 -14.51 -13.42
CA ILE A 301 18.92 -15.74 -13.71
C ILE A 301 18.29 -15.66 -15.09
N ALA A 302 18.18 -16.80 -15.77
CA ALA A 302 17.53 -16.87 -17.08
C ALA A 302 16.05 -16.40 -17.00
N PRO A 303 15.49 -15.76 -18.03
CA PRO A 303 14.12 -15.24 -18.00
C PRO A 303 13.05 -16.28 -17.62
N ALA A 304 13.20 -17.54 -18.07
CA ALA A 304 12.30 -18.63 -17.71
C ALA A 304 12.37 -18.96 -16.21
N ALA A 305 13.58 -18.99 -15.63
CA ALA A 305 13.77 -19.21 -14.19
C ALA A 305 13.25 -18.02 -13.37
N ALA A 306 13.39 -16.79 -13.87
CA ALA A 306 12.81 -15.61 -13.25
C ALA A 306 11.27 -15.66 -13.24
N THR A 307 10.67 -16.08 -14.34
CA THR A 307 9.21 -16.26 -14.47
C THR A 307 8.70 -17.33 -13.50
N ALA A 308 9.40 -18.47 -13.41
CA ALA A 308 9.03 -19.55 -12.49
C ALA A 308 9.16 -19.12 -11.02
N LEU A 309 10.27 -18.46 -10.65
CA LEU A 309 10.47 -17.96 -9.29
C LEU A 309 9.42 -16.90 -8.92
N ARG A 310 9.02 -16.07 -9.88
CA ARG A 310 7.91 -15.14 -9.70
C ARG A 310 6.59 -15.83 -9.43
N GLY A 311 6.22 -16.80 -10.26
CA GLY A 311 5.00 -17.59 -10.05
C GLY A 311 5.00 -18.21 -8.65
N ALA A 312 6.12 -18.80 -8.24
CA ALA A 312 6.24 -19.42 -6.93
C ALA A 312 6.15 -18.41 -5.77
N LEU A 313 6.73 -17.21 -5.90
CA LEU A 313 6.58 -16.13 -4.91
C LEU A 313 5.15 -15.56 -4.89
N THR A 314 4.52 -15.43 -6.04
CA THR A 314 3.12 -15.02 -6.17
C THR A 314 2.22 -16.01 -5.43
N ASP A 315 2.41 -17.31 -5.68
CA ASP A 315 1.63 -18.38 -5.07
C ASP A 315 1.87 -18.47 -3.56
N ASP A 316 3.13 -18.41 -3.10
CA ASP A 316 3.45 -18.45 -1.66
C ASP A 316 2.83 -17.26 -0.91
N PHE A 317 2.84 -16.07 -1.50
CA PHE A 317 2.22 -14.90 -0.88
C PHE A 317 0.70 -14.85 -1.11
N GLY A 318 0.15 -15.70 -1.98
CA GLY A 318 -1.23 -15.61 -2.45
C GLY A 318 -1.51 -14.27 -3.12
N ALA A 319 -0.51 -13.64 -3.72
CA ALA A 319 -0.66 -12.37 -4.42
C ALA A 319 -1.55 -12.61 -5.65
N THR A 320 -2.49 -11.70 -5.92
CA THR A 320 -3.34 -11.76 -7.12
C THR A 320 -2.81 -10.81 -8.20
N PRO A 321 -1.90 -11.25 -9.08
CA PRO A 321 -1.32 -10.41 -10.13
C PRO A 321 -2.29 -10.16 -11.28
N ALA A 322 -3.37 -10.96 -11.37
CA ALA A 322 -4.35 -10.90 -12.44
C ALA A 322 -5.62 -10.14 -12.01
N PHE A 323 -6.01 -9.18 -12.85
CA PHE A 323 -7.34 -8.58 -12.77
C PHE A 323 -8.39 -9.59 -13.25
N THR A 324 -9.59 -9.55 -12.67
CA THR A 324 -10.68 -10.40 -13.12
C THR A 324 -11.06 -10.02 -14.56
N PRO A 325 -11.11 -10.96 -15.53
CA PRO A 325 -11.51 -10.65 -16.90
C PRO A 325 -12.88 -9.95 -16.96
N GLY A 326 -12.98 -8.89 -17.77
CA GLY A 326 -14.19 -8.08 -17.88
C GLY A 326 -14.41 -7.07 -16.74
N ILE A 327 -13.55 -7.06 -15.72
CA ILE A 327 -13.57 -6.08 -14.62
C ILE A 327 -12.51 -5.00 -14.90
N GLY A 328 -12.94 -3.74 -14.83
CA GLY A 328 -12.12 -2.58 -15.10
C GLY A 328 -11.61 -1.93 -13.81
N SER A 329 -11.96 -0.67 -13.62
CA SER A 329 -11.46 0.18 -12.54
C SER A 329 -12.47 0.33 -11.40
N LEU A 330 -11.96 0.38 -10.17
CA LEU A 330 -12.68 0.80 -8.97
C LEU A 330 -12.06 2.12 -8.48
N LEU A 331 -12.76 3.24 -8.64
CA LEU A 331 -12.29 4.54 -8.20
C LEU A 331 -13.06 5.01 -6.96
N PHE A 332 -12.35 5.32 -5.89
CA PHE A 332 -12.90 6.07 -4.75
C PHE A 332 -12.55 7.54 -4.92
N MET A 333 -13.52 8.40 -5.16
CA MET A 333 -13.34 9.84 -5.31
C MET A 333 -13.92 10.57 -4.11
N GLY A 334 -13.16 11.50 -3.53
CA GLY A 334 -13.70 12.33 -2.45
C GLY A 334 -12.70 13.30 -1.83
N ASP A 335 -13.02 13.73 -0.62
CA ASP A 335 -12.27 14.75 0.14
C ASP A 335 -11.26 14.16 1.14
N SER A 336 -10.97 14.88 2.23
CA SER A 336 -10.05 14.47 3.30
C SER A 336 -10.50 13.19 4.01
N ILE A 337 -11.79 12.86 3.99
CA ILE A 337 -12.30 11.59 4.53
C ILE A 337 -11.96 10.44 3.58
N THR A 338 -12.03 10.65 2.26
CA THR A 338 -11.59 9.63 1.30
C THR A 338 -10.06 9.51 1.27
N GLU A 339 -9.35 10.63 1.45
CA GLU A 339 -7.89 10.65 1.61
C GLU A 339 -7.44 9.87 2.85
N GLY A 340 -8.21 9.95 3.94
CA GLY A 340 -7.89 9.29 5.19
C GLY A 340 -7.09 10.15 6.17
N THR A 341 -7.24 11.47 6.19
CA THR A 341 -6.43 12.39 7.02
C THR A 341 -6.34 11.98 8.50
N GLY A 342 -7.42 11.47 9.09
CA GLY A 342 -7.46 11.00 10.48
C GLY A 342 -6.97 9.56 10.71
N SER A 343 -6.69 8.82 9.64
CA SER A 343 -6.22 7.43 9.71
C SER A 343 -4.72 7.33 9.67
N THR A 344 -4.22 6.24 10.25
CA THR A 344 -2.88 5.77 9.99
C THR A 344 -2.74 5.28 8.54
N PHE A 345 -1.54 5.30 7.98
CA PHE A 345 -1.32 4.96 6.57
C PHE A 345 -1.79 3.54 6.24
N GLY A 346 -2.48 3.42 5.10
CA GLY A 346 -3.10 2.18 4.67
C GLY A 346 -4.34 1.79 5.48
N GLN A 347 -5.00 2.71 6.20
CA GLN A 347 -6.26 2.47 6.94
C GLN A 347 -7.44 3.29 6.41
N THR A 348 -7.36 3.75 5.17
CA THR A 348 -8.40 4.50 4.45
C THR A 348 -9.57 3.60 4.03
N VAL A 349 -10.75 4.15 3.72
CA VAL A 349 -11.87 3.35 3.17
C VAL A 349 -11.45 2.50 1.97
N PRO A 350 -10.80 3.07 0.93
CA PRO A 350 -10.41 2.28 -0.25
C PRO A 350 -9.52 1.08 0.10
N ARG A 351 -8.54 1.27 1.01
CA ARG A 351 -7.64 0.20 1.43
C ARG A 351 -8.36 -0.85 2.28
N ARG A 352 -9.26 -0.42 3.15
CA ARG A 352 -9.99 -1.37 4.01
C ARG A 352 -11.03 -2.17 3.24
N VAL A 353 -11.67 -1.58 2.23
CA VAL A 353 -12.54 -2.33 1.30
C VAL A 353 -11.76 -3.45 0.61
N GLU A 354 -10.54 -3.15 0.14
CA GLU A 354 -9.64 -4.17 -0.43
C GLU A 354 -9.27 -5.25 0.61
N GLN A 355 -8.91 -4.85 1.85
CA GLN A 355 -8.52 -5.78 2.92
C GLN A 355 -9.66 -6.69 3.40
N LEU A 356 -10.90 -6.20 3.37
CA LEU A 356 -12.07 -7.02 3.66
C LEU A 356 -12.36 -8.03 2.54
N GLY A 357 -11.74 -7.87 1.37
CA GLY A 357 -11.84 -8.74 0.21
C GLY A 357 -12.91 -8.27 -0.78
N LEU A 358 -12.57 -8.21 -2.06
CA LEU A 358 -13.55 -7.98 -3.12
C LEU A 358 -13.89 -9.31 -3.79
N ALA A 359 -15.13 -9.46 -4.26
CA ALA A 359 -15.56 -10.63 -5.02
C ALA A 359 -14.85 -10.73 -6.38
N VAL A 360 -14.25 -9.63 -6.84
CA VAL A 360 -13.48 -9.49 -8.08
C VAL A 360 -12.20 -8.73 -7.81
N SER A 361 -11.24 -8.78 -8.74
CA SER A 361 -9.97 -8.04 -8.68
C SER A 361 -9.97 -6.88 -9.69
N PRO A 362 -10.41 -5.66 -9.31
CA PRO A 362 -10.38 -4.48 -10.16
C PRO A 362 -9.04 -3.71 -10.05
N ARG A 363 -8.82 -2.77 -10.98
CA ARG A 363 -7.80 -1.72 -10.82
C ARG A 363 -8.30 -0.69 -9.81
N LEU A 364 -7.76 -0.71 -8.60
CA LEU A 364 -8.24 0.13 -7.50
C LEU A 364 -7.48 1.46 -7.44
N TYR A 365 -8.24 2.56 -7.44
CA TYR A 365 -7.75 3.93 -7.33
C TYR A 365 -8.40 4.65 -6.14
N ALA A 366 -7.60 5.38 -5.37
CA ALA A 366 -8.04 6.29 -4.32
C ALA A 366 -7.72 7.73 -4.73
N GLY A 367 -8.76 8.51 -4.98
CA GLY A 367 -8.77 9.92 -5.38
C GLY A 367 -9.31 10.82 -4.28
N GLY A 368 -8.76 10.71 -3.06
CA GLY A 368 -9.04 11.63 -1.97
C GLY A 368 -8.21 12.92 -2.06
N ARG A 369 -8.74 14.03 -1.57
CA ARG A 369 -7.99 15.30 -1.49
C ARG A 369 -8.29 16.06 -0.20
N PHE A 370 -7.22 16.41 0.52
CA PHE A 370 -7.33 17.17 1.76
C PHE A 370 -8.12 18.47 1.57
N ALA A 371 -9.09 18.73 2.45
CA ALA A 371 -9.98 19.89 2.42
C ALA A 371 -10.74 20.10 1.08
N GLY A 372 -10.86 19.06 0.27
CA GLY A 372 -11.41 19.17 -1.07
C GLY A 372 -12.92 19.38 -1.12
N THR A 373 -13.36 20.14 -2.10
CA THR A 373 -14.75 20.53 -2.41
C THR A 373 -15.18 19.90 -3.73
N LEU A 374 -16.46 20.05 -4.13
CA LEU A 374 -16.88 19.67 -5.49
C LEU A 374 -16.04 20.36 -6.57
N ALA A 375 -15.76 21.65 -6.41
CA ALA A 375 -14.95 22.41 -7.37
C ALA A 375 -13.49 21.87 -7.49
N THR A 376 -12.89 21.46 -6.37
CA THR A 376 -11.46 21.11 -6.33
C THR A 376 -11.20 19.61 -6.49
N ASN A 377 -12.15 18.75 -6.16
CA ASN A 377 -12.00 17.29 -6.27
C ASN A 377 -12.65 16.73 -7.51
N VAL A 378 -13.82 17.25 -7.86
CA VAL A 378 -14.56 16.77 -9.01
C VAL A 378 -14.13 17.57 -10.23
N ARG A 379 -14.52 18.85 -10.30
CA ARG A 379 -14.29 19.69 -11.47
C ARG A 379 -12.83 19.69 -11.94
N ALA A 380 -11.88 19.89 -11.03
CA ALA A 380 -10.48 20.02 -11.40
C ALA A 380 -9.82 18.70 -11.84
N LEU A 381 -10.34 17.55 -11.42
CA LEU A 381 -9.71 16.24 -11.64
C LEU A 381 -10.58 15.28 -12.45
N TRP A 382 -11.79 15.69 -12.85
CA TRP A 382 -12.78 14.84 -13.50
C TRP A 382 -12.22 14.13 -14.73
N ALA A 383 -11.56 14.88 -15.63
CA ALA A 383 -10.95 14.32 -16.83
C ALA A 383 -9.86 13.29 -16.52
N THR A 384 -9.05 13.51 -15.48
CA THR A 384 -8.04 12.55 -15.03
C THR A 384 -8.69 11.29 -14.49
N TYR A 385 -9.73 11.44 -13.69
CA TYR A 385 -10.41 10.32 -13.04
C TYR A 385 -11.21 9.45 -14.02
N THR A 386 -11.90 10.05 -14.98
CA THR A 386 -12.68 9.25 -15.93
C THR A 386 -11.81 8.59 -17.00
N ALA A 387 -10.62 9.13 -17.28
CA ALA A 387 -9.61 8.48 -18.12
C ALA A 387 -9.09 7.15 -17.54
N LEU A 388 -9.35 6.87 -16.25
CA LEU A 388 -9.00 5.60 -15.61
C LEU A 388 -9.93 4.45 -16.02
N ALA A 389 -11.02 4.72 -16.75
CA ALA A 389 -11.95 3.69 -17.20
C ALA A 389 -11.24 2.70 -18.13
N VAL A 390 -11.53 1.41 -17.96
CA VAL A 390 -11.10 0.37 -18.88
C VAL A 390 -12.19 0.16 -19.92
N PRO A 391 -11.93 0.43 -21.21
CA PRO A 391 -12.95 0.26 -22.26
C PRO A 391 -13.43 -1.20 -22.33
N GLY A 392 -14.75 -1.37 -22.47
CA GLY A 392 -15.37 -2.70 -22.58
C GLY A 392 -15.40 -3.52 -21.28
N ALA A 393 -14.96 -2.96 -20.15
CA ALA A 393 -15.00 -3.61 -18.85
C ALA A 393 -15.94 -2.87 -17.89
N ARG A 394 -16.33 -3.55 -16.80
CA ARG A 394 -17.16 -2.96 -15.74
C ARG A 394 -16.31 -2.04 -14.89
N ASN A 395 -16.61 -0.73 -14.90
CA ASN A 395 -15.94 0.28 -14.09
C ASN A 395 -16.90 0.80 -13.01
N VAL A 396 -16.42 0.92 -11.77
CA VAL A 396 -17.20 1.37 -10.60
C VAL A 396 -16.56 2.60 -9.99
N LEU A 397 -17.36 3.63 -9.71
CA LEU A 397 -16.92 4.87 -9.08
C LEU A 397 -17.72 5.09 -7.80
N LEU A 398 -17.04 5.04 -6.64
CA LEU A 398 -17.58 5.46 -5.36
C LEU A 398 -17.19 6.90 -5.09
N PHE A 399 -18.21 7.75 -5.07
CA PHE A 399 -18.08 9.18 -4.91
C PHE A 399 -18.57 9.65 -3.54
N SER A 400 -17.77 10.43 -2.82
CA SER A 400 -18.15 11.05 -1.54
C SER A 400 -17.56 12.46 -1.46
N ALA A 401 -18.38 13.48 -1.70
CA ALA A 401 -17.95 14.88 -1.62
C ALA A 401 -19.13 15.79 -1.21
N GLY A 402 -18.83 17.07 -0.93
CA GLY A 402 -19.83 18.07 -0.55
C GLY A 402 -19.75 18.51 0.91
N THR A 403 -19.04 17.78 1.78
CA THR A 403 -18.98 18.14 3.20
C THR A 403 -18.24 19.47 3.46
N ASN A 404 -17.21 19.76 2.66
CA ASN A 404 -16.48 21.04 2.73
C ASN A 404 -17.27 22.18 2.10
N ASP A 405 -18.06 21.91 1.06
CA ASP A 405 -18.98 22.86 0.45
C ASP A 405 -20.05 23.32 1.46
N ILE A 406 -20.71 22.36 2.15
CA ILE A 406 -21.69 22.67 3.22
C ILE A 406 -21.02 23.40 4.40
N ALA A 407 -19.82 22.98 4.82
CA ALA A 407 -19.08 23.69 5.88
C ALA A 407 -18.70 25.13 5.48
N GLY A 408 -18.48 25.37 4.18
CA GLY A 408 -18.26 26.68 3.59
C GLY A 408 -19.53 27.50 3.36
N GLY A 409 -20.71 26.97 3.74
CA GLY A 409 -21.99 27.68 3.66
C GLY A 409 -22.85 27.36 2.43
N ALA A 410 -22.48 26.39 1.59
CA ALA A 410 -23.36 25.92 0.52
C ALA A 410 -24.60 25.22 1.10
N THR A 411 -25.71 25.24 0.35
CA THR A 411 -26.94 24.50 0.70
C THR A 411 -26.92 23.09 0.10
N ALA A 412 -27.70 22.19 0.69
CA ALA A 412 -27.94 20.85 0.16
C ALA A 412 -28.44 20.90 -1.29
N ALA A 413 -29.33 21.84 -1.60
CA ALA A 413 -29.88 22.03 -2.93
C ALA A 413 -28.81 22.43 -3.95
N THR A 414 -27.86 23.29 -3.59
CA THR A 414 -26.74 23.67 -4.48
C THR A 414 -25.79 22.50 -4.69
N VAL A 415 -25.41 21.79 -3.63
CA VAL A 415 -24.46 20.67 -3.69
C VAL A 415 -25.05 19.47 -4.46
N PHE A 416 -26.33 19.17 -4.25
CA PHE A 416 -27.02 18.09 -4.95
C PHE A 416 -27.51 18.50 -6.35
N GLY A 417 -27.71 19.79 -6.58
CA GLY A 417 -28.59 20.39 -7.58
C GLY A 417 -28.43 19.94 -9.03
N ALA A 418 -29.42 20.31 -9.83
CA ALA A 418 -29.28 20.31 -11.29
C ALA A 418 -28.37 21.46 -11.72
N ASP A 419 -27.91 21.38 -12.96
CA ASP A 419 -27.16 22.39 -13.70
C ASP A 419 -27.41 23.86 -13.28
N ASP A 420 -26.33 24.62 -13.08
CA ASP A 420 -26.33 26.02 -13.47
C ASP A 420 -26.40 26.10 -15.01
N ALA A 421 -27.03 27.16 -15.54
CA ALA A 421 -27.27 27.33 -16.98
C ALA A 421 -25.98 27.38 -17.85
N ALA A 422 -24.79 27.29 -17.25
CA ALA A 422 -23.48 27.39 -17.91
C ALA A 422 -22.85 26.04 -18.36
N GLY A 423 -23.49 24.90 -18.04
CA GLY A 423 -23.43 23.67 -18.85
C GLY A 423 -22.08 23.03 -19.20
N THR A 424 -20.96 23.30 -18.50
CA THR A 424 -19.65 22.78 -18.94
C THR A 424 -18.81 22.08 -17.86
N THR A 425 -19.24 22.04 -16.60
CA THR A 425 -18.40 21.51 -15.51
C THR A 425 -19.18 20.72 -14.45
N PRO A 426 -18.73 19.52 -14.03
CA PRO A 426 -19.39 18.77 -12.95
C PRO A 426 -19.05 19.36 -11.58
N ASP A 427 -19.99 20.09 -11.01
CA ASP A 427 -19.89 20.75 -9.70
C ASP A 427 -21.08 20.48 -8.78
N THR A 428 -21.91 19.51 -9.16
CA THR A 428 -22.98 18.96 -8.31
C THR A 428 -22.91 17.44 -8.33
N ILE A 429 -23.47 16.80 -7.29
CA ILE A 429 -23.53 15.34 -7.21
C ILE A 429 -24.24 14.75 -8.44
N ARG A 430 -25.34 15.38 -8.90
CA ARG A 430 -26.10 14.91 -10.06
C ARG A 430 -25.29 14.97 -11.36
N ARG A 431 -24.48 16.02 -11.59
CA ARG A 431 -23.62 16.11 -12.79
C ARG A 431 -22.53 15.03 -12.79
N VAL A 432 -21.94 14.73 -11.64
CA VAL A 432 -20.95 13.64 -11.50
C VAL A 432 -21.56 12.31 -11.88
N VAL A 433 -22.74 12.00 -11.34
CA VAL A 433 -23.47 10.77 -11.67
C VAL A 433 -23.79 10.72 -13.16
N ALA A 434 -24.40 11.78 -13.72
CA ALA A 434 -24.78 11.80 -15.14
C ALA A 434 -23.57 11.63 -16.07
N SER A 435 -22.48 12.36 -15.80
CA SER A 435 -21.26 12.30 -16.61
C SER A 435 -20.53 10.96 -16.47
N GLY A 436 -20.49 10.39 -15.27
CA GLY A 436 -19.88 9.07 -15.03
C GLY A 436 -20.65 7.98 -15.77
N ARG A 437 -21.98 7.98 -15.66
CA ARG A 437 -22.85 7.03 -16.38
C ARG A 437 -22.71 7.16 -17.90
N ALA A 438 -22.65 8.38 -18.42
CA ALA A 438 -22.43 8.62 -19.86
C ALA A 438 -21.08 8.06 -20.35
N GLN A 439 -20.10 7.94 -19.45
CA GLN A 439 -18.79 7.35 -19.72
C GLN A 439 -18.70 5.85 -19.33
N GLY A 440 -19.84 5.22 -19.03
CA GLY A 440 -19.92 3.78 -18.74
C GLY A 440 -19.53 3.38 -17.31
N TRP A 441 -19.47 4.33 -16.37
CA TRP A 441 -19.23 4.03 -14.96
C TRP A 441 -20.53 3.62 -14.25
N THR A 442 -20.42 2.59 -13.42
CA THR A 442 -21.42 2.28 -12.39
C THR A 442 -21.17 3.19 -11.19
N MET A 443 -22.19 3.95 -10.81
CA MET A 443 -22.04 5.04 -9.83
C MET A 443 -22.51 4.61 -8.44
N LEU A 444 -21.68 4.87 -7.44
CA LEU A 444 -22.00 4.77 -6.02
C LEU A 444 -21.83 6.15 -5.38
N VAL A 445 -22.79 6.59 -4.56
CA VAL A 445 -22.74 7.90 -3.90
C VAL A 445 -22.82 7.73 -2.38
N GLY A 446 -21.82 8.25 -1.68
CA GLY A 446 -21.71 8.19 -0.23
C GLY A 446 -22.42 9.34 0.48
N THR A 447 -23.14 9.03 1.56
CA THR A 447 -23.71 10.04 2.47
C THR A 447 -22.63 10.64 3.38
N LEU A 448 -22.88 11.84 3.91
CA LEU A 448 -21.93 12.60 4.72
C LEU A 448 -22.08 12.29 6.22
N VAL A 449 -20.97 11.92 6.87
CA VAL A 449 -20.85 11.80 8.33
C VAL A 449 -20.83 13.17 9.02
N GLY A 450 -21.13 13.22 10.32
CA GLY A 450 -21.23 14.48 11.08
C GLY A 450 -19.88 15.11 11.43
N ARG A 451 -19.80 16.45 11.38
CA ARG A 451 -18.59 17.23 11.72
C ARG A 451 -18.81 18.17 12.91
N GLY A 452 -17.97 18.10 13.93
CA GLY A 452 -18.17 18.77 15.22
C GLY A 452 -18.08 20.30 15.19
N TYR A 453 -17.45 20.93 14.19
CA TYR A 453 -17.39 22.40 14.09
C TYR A 453 -18.41 23.03 13.15
N MET A 454 -19.27 22.23 12.50
CA MET A 454 -20.34 22.78 11.67
C MET A 454 -21.39 23.48 12.55
N SER A 455 -21.86 24.66 12.12
CA SER A 455 -22.99 25.33 12.77
C SER A 455 -24.25 24.45 12.71
N ALA A 456 -25.23 24.71 13.59
CA ALA A 456 -26.50 24.01 13.57
C ALA A 456 -27.20 24.08 12.18
N ALA A 457 -27.10 25.23 11.51
CA ALA A 457 -27.60 25.41 10.15
C ALA A 457 -26.86 24.52 9.14
N ALA A 458 -25.52 24.49 9.17
CA ALA A 458 -24.73 23.62 8.30
C ALA A 458 -24.98 22.12 8.57
N GLN A 459 -25.24 21.74 9.83
CA GLN A 459 -25.64 20.37 10.18
C GLN A 459 -27.00 20.00 9.62
N ALA A 460 -27.96 20.94 9.63
CA ALA A 460 -29.26 20.75 9.00
C ALA A 460 -29.12 20.59 7.48
N GLU A 461 -28.31 21.43 6.83
CA GLU A 461 -28.03 21.30 5.39
C GLU A 461 -27.32 19.98 5.06
N ARG A 462 -26.37 19.51 5.89
CA ARG A 462 -25.77 18.18 5.73
C ARG A 462 -26.82 17.07 5.81
N ALA A 463 -27.75 17.15 6.77
CA ALA A 463 -28.83 16.17 6.91
C ALA A 463 -29.77 16.20 5.70
N SER A 464 -30.13 17.39 5.21
CA SER A 464 -30.92 17.59 3.99
C SER A 464 -30.22 17.00 2.76
N LEU A 465 -28.90 17.20 2.63
CA LEU A 465 -28.13 16.63 1.52
C LEU A 465 -28.12 15.09 1.58
N ASN A 466 -27.98 14.50 2.76
CA ASN A 466 -28.08 13.04 2.92
C ASN A 466 -29.46 12.51 2.54
N ALA A 467 -30.54 13.23 2.83
CA ALA A 467 -31.88 12.87 2.36
C ALA A 467 -31.96 12.91 0.83
N LEU A 468 -31.50 14.00 0.19
CA LEU A 468 -31.46 14.12 -1.27
C LEU A 468 -30.65 13.00 -1.95
N ILE A 469 -29.52 12.58 -1.36
CA ILE A 469 -28.72 11.46 -1.85
C ILE A 469 -29.50 10.13 -1.77
N ARG A 470 -30.27 9.90 -0.70
CA ARG A 470 -31.07 8.68 -0.58
C ARG A 470 -32.22 8.67 -1.57
N ASP A 471 -32.99 9.77 -1.61
CA ASP A 471 -34.21 9.88 -2.40
C ASP A 471 -33.92 9.93 -3.91
N GLY A 472 -32.77 10.49 -4.30
CA GLY A 472 -32.37 10.64 -5.70
C GLY A 472 -31.75 9.40 -6.35
N ALA A 473 -31.44 8.35 -5.58
CA ALA A 473 -30.67 7.19 -6.05
C ALA A 473 -31.34 6.47 -7.23
N ALA A 474 -32.61 6.09 -7.08
CA ALA A 474 -33.38 5.43 -8.13
C ALA A 474 -33.57 6.35 -9.35
N THR A 475 -33.89 7.62 -9.11
CA THR A 475 -34.17 8.62 -10.15
C THR A 475 -32.95 8.92 -11.03
N HIS A 476 -31.75 8.95 -10.45
CA HIS A 476 -30.52 9.33 -11.16
C HIS A 476 -29.60 8.14 -11.47
N GLY A 477 -29.99 6.93 -11.05
CA GLY A 477 -29.34 5.65 -11.37
C GLY A 477 -27.94 5.50 -10.76
N TYR A 478 -27.87 5.65 -9.44
CA TYR A 478 -26.71 5.28 -8.63
C TYR A 478 -27.18 4.47 -7.40
N ALA A 479 -26.27 3.75 -6.75
CA ALA A 479 -26.54 3.13 -5.46
C ALA A 479 -25.94 3.95 -4.31
N VAL A 480 -26.56 3.89 -3.13
CA VAL A 480 -26.16 4.67 -1.96
C VAL A 480 -25.16 3.89 -1.11
N VAL A 481 -24.10 4.57 -0.68
CA VAL A 481 -23.21 4.10 0.38
C VAL A 481 -23.50 4.89 1.65
N ASP A 482 -24.36 4.35 2.52
CA ASP A 482 -24.96 5.15 3.59
C ASP A 482 -24.10 5.26 4.86
N TYR A 483 -22.98 5.98 4.79
CA TYR A 483 -22.13 6.22 5.96
C TYR A 483 -22.84 6.98 7.08
N ALA A 484 -23.80 7.84 6.75
CA ALA A 484 -24.59 8.59 7.72
C ALA A 484 -25.57 7.72 8.53
N ALA A 485 -25.87 6.49 8.08
CA ALA A 485 -26.65 5.52 8.85
C ALA A 485 -25.81 4.79 9.91
N ILE A 486 -24.47 4.93 9.91
CA ILE A 486 -23.59 4.33 10.92
C ILE A 486 -23.80 5.08 12.25
N PRO A 487 -24.44 4.47 13.28
CA PRO A 487 -24.83 5.21 14.48
C PRO A 487 -23.66 5.86 15.22
N GLN A 488 -22.51 5.17 15.21
CA GLN A 488 -21.27 5.64 15.84
C GLN A 488 -20.66 6.88 15.17
N LEU A 489 -21.00 7.13 13.89
CA LEU A 489 -20.51 8.28 13.11
C LEU A 489 -21.62 9.34 12.87
N ALA A 490 -22.88 8.98 13.13
CA ALA A 490 -24.05 9.85 12.98
C ALA A 490 -24.24 10.81 14.16
N ALA A 491 -23.91 10.36 15.38
CA ALA A 491 -24.02 11.16 16.60
C ALA A 491 -22.81 12.10 16.76
N ASN A 492 -22.88 13.31 16.21
CA ASN A 492 -21.84 14.31 16.45
C ASN A 492 -22.40 15.72 16.69
N PRO A 493 -22.98 16.04 17.88
CA PRO A 493 -23.37 17.41 18.15
C PRO A 493 -22.30 18.26 18.84
N VAL A 494 -21.39 17.75 19.70
CA VAL A 494 -20.48 18.68 20.43
C VAL A 494 -19.07 18.15 20.75
N PHE A 495 -18.81 16.85 20.84
CA PHE A 495 -17.45 16.35 21.05
C PHE A 495 -17.28 15.06 20.27
N GLY A 496 -16.58 15.14 19.14
CA GLY A 496 -16.32 14.02 18.25
C GLY A 496 -15.88 12.82 19.08
N ASN A 497 -16.56 11.69 18.93
CA ASN A 497 -16.24 10.49 19.71
C ASN A 497 -14.77 10.14 19.45
N PRO A 498 -13.84 10.38 20.40
CA PRO A 498 -12.40 10.25 20.15
C PRO A 498 -12.02 8.80 19.87
N HIS A 499 -12.93 7.87 20.20
CA HIS A 499 -12.78 6.47 19.85
C HIS A 499 -12.90 6.23 18.35
N TYR A 500 -13.74 6.96 17.60
CA TYR A 500 -13.97 6.76 16.16
C TYR A 500 -13.50 7.91 15.27
N LEU A 501 -13.25 9.10 15.83
CA LEU A 501 -12.77 10.26 15.11
C LEU A 501 -11.40 10.68 15.64
N ALA A 502 -10.49 11.06 14.74
CA ALA A 502 -9.17 11.59 15.10
C ALA A 502 -9.24 13.07 15.50
N ASP A 503 -10.22 13.78 14.97
CA ASP A 503 -10.53 15.16 15.28
C ASP A 503 -12.05 15.40 15.13
N LEU A 504 -12.49 16.65 15.01
CA LEU A 504 -13.91 16.97 14.86
C LEU A 504 -14.48 16.62 13.47
N VAL A 505 -13.70 16.06 12.54
CA VAL A 505 -14.09 15.80 11.14
C VAL A 505 -13.74 14.39 10.70
N HIS A 506 -12.51 13.98 10.90
CA HIS A 506 -11.93 12.84 10.21
C HIS A 506 -12.09 11.58 11.05
N PRO A 507 -12.64 10.49 10.47
CA PRO A 507 -12.58 9.18 11.08
C PRO A 507 -11.12 8.80 11.39
N ASN A 508 -10.92 8.16 12.54
CA ASN A 508 -9.66 7.46 12.83
C ASN A 508 -9.72 6.02 12.32
N ASP A 509 -8.72 5.21 12.64
CA ASP A 509 -8.68 3.79 12.26
C ASP A 509 -9.94 3.03 12.72
N ALA A 510 -10.50 3.27 13.91
CA ALA A 510 -11.74 2.61 14.30
C ALA A 510 -12.95 3.12 13.50
N GLY A 511 -13.03 4.42 13.21
CA GLY A 511 -14.09 4.99 12.39
C GLY A 511 -14.12 4.44 10.96
N TYR A 512 -12.95 4.36 10.30
CA TYR A 512 -12.87 3.71 8.98
C TYR A 512 -13.19 2.21 9.01
N ALA A 513 -13.15 1.56 10.17
CA ALA A 513 -13.52 0.14 10.33
C ALA A 513 -15.02 -0.06 10.17
N LEU A 514 -15.78 0.94 10.57
CA LEU A 514 -17.23 0.96 10.44
C LEU A 514 -17.65 1.34 9.02
N MET A 515 -16.92 2.24 8.36
CA MET A 515 -17.24 2.68 7.00
C MET A 515 -16.95 1.62 5.94
N ALA A 516 -15.83 0.90 6.07
CA ALA A 516 -15.36 0.00 5.01
C ALA A 516 -16.35 -1.13 4.66
N PRO A 517 -17.02 -1.83 5.59
CA PRO A 517 -18.00 -2.86 5.26
C PRO A 517 -19.20 -2.31 4.45
N VAL A 518 -19.65 -1.08 4.76
CA VAL A 518 -20.76 -0.43 4.03
C VAL A 518 -20.35 -0.15 2.59
N ALA A 519 -19.13 0.36 2.38
CA ALA A 519 -18.58 0.60 1.05
C ALA A 519 -18.34 -0.70 0.27
N GLN A 520 -17.75 -1.72 0.92
CA GLN A 520 -17.44 -3.01 0.32
C GLN A 520 -18.70 -3.71 -0.20
N ALA A 521 -19.78 -3.72 0.59
CA ALA A 521 -21.05 -4.32 0.19
C ALA A 521 -21.60 -3.67 -1.08
N ALA A 522 -21.59 -2.33 -1.16
CA ALA A 522 -22.04 -1.60 -2.33
C ALA A 522 -21.14 -1.82 -3.56
N VAL A 523 -19.82 -1.88 -3.36
CA VAL A 523 -18.84 -2.17 -4.42
C VAL A 523 -19.02 -3.59 -4.98
N ASN A 524 -19.17 -4.59 -4.11
CA ASN A 524 -19.40 -5.98 -4.55
C ASN A 524 -20.73 -6.10 -5.32
N ALA A 525 -21.79 -5.43 -4.85
CA ALA A 525 -23.07 -5.40 -5.57
C ALA A 525 -22.93 -4.74 -6.96
N ALA A 526 -22.19 -3.63 -7.04
CA ALA A 526 -21.94 -2.91 -8.30
C ALA A 526 -21.13 -3.74 -9.30
N PHE A 527 -20.20 -4.58 -8.84
CA PHE A 527 -19.46 -5.49 -9.71
C PHE A 527 -20.22 -6.78 -10.05
N ALA A 528 -21.27 -7.12 -9.32
CA ALA A 528 -22.11 -8.29 -9.60
C ALA A 528 -23.21 -8.00 -10.64
N ALA A 529 -23.80 -6.81 -10.61
CA ALA A 529 -24.84 -6.34 -11.55
C ALA A 529 -24.27 -6.08 -12.94
#